data_AF-A0A6J4MRW4-F1
#
_entry.id   AF-A0A6J4MRW4-F1
#
_cell.length_a   1.000
_cell.length_b   1.000
_cell.length_c   1.000
_cell.angle_alpha   90.00
_cell.angle_beta   90.00
_cell.angle_gamma   90.00
#
_symmetry.space_group_name_H-M   'P 1'
#
loop_
_entity.id
_entity.type
_entity.pdbx_description
1 polymer ?
#
loop_
_entity_poly.entity_id
_entity_poly.type
_entity_poly.pdbx_seq_one_letter_code
_entity_poly.pdbx_strand_id
1 'polypeptide(L)'
;MDSATFERVADDFAAFHQQFAPYVGRPEARRRSEQYLRGLLVQQADRRNAENLAEAVPGATPRALQRFLSQAPWSTAPLITALQHSLAPRLSESDGVFVIDESGFPKQGKHSAGVSPQYCGALGKVANCQMGVFLAYVSSRGHALIDARLFLPQAWTDD
;
A
#
# COMPACT_ATOMS: atom_id res chain seq x y z
N MET A 1 22.26 11.07 -6.88
CA MET A 1 21.78 10.27 -8.03
C MET A 1 22.10 11.09 -9.27
N ASP A 2 22.78 10.51 -10.26
CA ASP A 2 23.00 11.22 -11.54
C ASP A 2 21.69 11.32 -12.35
N SER A 3 21.65 12.24 -13.32
CA SER A 3 20.44 12.52 -14.12
C SER A 3 19.93 11.27 -14.84
N ALA A 4 20.84 10.46 -15.41
CA ALA A 4 20.50 9.27 -16.16
C ALA A 4 19.86 8.17 -15.29
N THR A 5 20.34 8.01 -14.06
CA THR A 5 19.75 7.08 -13.09
C THR A 5 18.39 7.57 -12.64
N PHE A 6 18.21 8.88 -12.43
CA PHE A 6 16.91 9.44 -12.09
C PHE A 6 15.88 9.24 -13.20
N GLU A 7 16.25 9.52 -14.45
CA GLU A 7 15.40 9.31 -15.63
C GLU A 7 14.97 7.84 -15.74
N ARG A 8 15.92 6.89 -15.62
CA ARG A 8 15.59 5.46 -15.63
C ARG A 8 14.60 5.07 -14.53
N VAL A 9 14.80 5.55 -13.30
CA VAL A 9 13.87 5.27 -12.18
C VAL A 9 12.49 5.88 -12.44
N ALA A 10 12.44 7.07 -13.04
CA ALA A 10 11.17 7.71 -13.39
C ALA A 10 10.42 6.93 -14.47
N ASP A 11 11.12 6.42 -15.48
CA ASP A 11 10.55 5.59 -16.55
C ASP A 11 10.07 4.23 -16.01
N ASP A 12 10.88 3.58 -15.15
CA ASP A 12 10.51 2.33 -14.48
C ASP A 12 9.26 2.52 -13.62
N PHE A 13 9.18 3.62 -12.87
CA PHE A 13 8.00 3.97 -12.10
C PHE A 13 6.78 4.21 -12.98
N ALA A 14 6.93 4.92 -14.10
CA ALA A 14 5.83 5.17 -15.03
C ALA A 14 5.32 3.87 -15.65
N ALA A 15 6.22 2.97 -16.09
CA ALA A 15 5.86 1.67 -16.62
C ALA A 15 5.16 0.79 -15.58
N PHE A 16 5.70 0.76 -14.35
CA PHE A 16 5.07 0.05 -13.23
C PHE A 16 3.66 0.58 -12.95
N HIS A 17 3.49 1.91 -12.86
CA HIS A 17 2.17 2.51 -12.62
C HIS A 17 1.19 2.16 -13.73
N GLN A 18 1.60 2.29 -14.99
CA GLN A 18 0.76 2.00 -16.16
C GLN A 18 0.25 0.56 -16.16
N GLN A 19 1.05 -0.40 -15.71
CA GLN A 19 0.65 -1.79 -15.60
C GLN A 19 -0.57 -1.99 -14.67
N PHE A 20 -0.64 -1.23 -13.56
CA PHE A 20 -1.71 -1.39 -12.56
C PHE A 20 -2.81 -0.31 -12.63
N ALA A 21 -2.57 0.78 -13.35
CA ALA A 21 -3.52 1.88 -13.50
C ALA A 21 -4.92 1.44 -13.99
N PRO A 22 -5.10 0.45 -14.88
CA PRO A 22 -6.44 0.01 -15.27
C PRO A 22 -7.34 -0.44 -14.10
N TYR A 23 -6.76 -0.91 -12.99
CA TYR A 23 -7.49 -1.45 -11.84
C TYR A 23 -7.94 -0.40 -10.82
N VAL A 24 -7.47 0.85 -10.92
CA VAL A 24 -7.85 1.95 -10.01
C VAL A 24 -8.98 2.84 -10.54
N GLY A 25 -9.74 2.34 -11.53
CA GLY A 25 -10.96 2.97 -12.03
C GLY A 25 -10.74 3.96 -13.18
N ARG A 26 -11.42 5.10 -13.12
CA ARG A 26 -11.48 6.12 -14.20
C ARG A 26 -10.15 6.87 -14.38
N PRO A 27 -9.90 7.51 -15.54
CA PRO A 27 -8.66 8.25 -15.81
C PRO A 27 -8.26 9.26 -14.73
N GLU A 28 -9.23 9.94 -14.11
CA GLU A 28 -8.95 10.89 -13.02
C GLU A 28 -8.39 10.19 -11.78
N ALA A 29 -8.96 9.04 -11.41
CA ALA A 29 -8.48 8.23 -10.28
C ALA A 29 -7.10 7.63 -10.57
N ARG A 30 -6.85 7.22 -11.82
CA ARG A 30 -5.51 6.77 -12.27
C ARG A 30 -4.48 7.87 -12.08
N ARG A 31 -4.78 9.09 -12.51
CA ARG A 31 -3.88 10.24 -12.29
C ARG A 31 -3.66 10.53 -10.81
N ARG A 32 -4.70 10.42 -9.96
CA ARG A 32 -4.53 10.61 -8.51
C ARG A 32 -3.72 9.50 -7.86
N SER A 33 -3.84 8.26 -8.32
CA SER A 33 -3.03 7.14 -7.83
C SER A 33 -1.55 7.31 -8.17
N GLU A 34 -1.22 7.80 -9.37
CA GLU A 34 0.16 8.12 -9.75
C GLU A 34 0.72 9.21 -8.83
N GLN A 35 -0.01 10.31 -8.67
CA GLN A 35 0.40 11.41 -7.80
C GLN A 35 0.58 10.96 -6.35
N TYR A 36 -0.30 10.09 -5.86
CA TYR A 36 -0.22 9.54 -4.51
C TYR A 36 1.03 8.67 -4.33
N LEU A 37 1.28 7.74 -5.25
CA LEU A 37 2.45 6.86 -5.21
C LEU A 37 3.76 7.64 -5.38
N ARG A 38 3.80 8.60 -6.32
CA ARG A 38 4.94 9.50 -6.47
C ARG A 38 5.21 10.25 -5.17
N GLY A 39 4.16 10.81 -4.57
CA GLY A 39 4.23 11.48 -3.27
C GLY A 39 4.87 10.59 -2.21
N LEU A 40 4.45 9.33 -2.10
CA LEU A 40 4.99 8.37 -1.13
C LEU A 40 6.48 8.06 -1.34
N LEU A 41 6.97 8.15 -2.57
CA LEU A 41 8.38 7.92 -2.91
C LEU A 41 9.25 9.14 -2.64
N VAL A 42 8.75 10.35 -2.94
CA VAL A 42 9.54 11.59 -2.82
C VAL A 42 9.47 12.21 -1.43
N GLN A 43 8.35 12.07 -0.72
CA GLN A 43 8.14 12.71 0.58
C GLN A 43 8.90 11.96 1.67
N GLN A 44 9.94 12.61 2.19
CA GLN A 44 10.78 12.10 3.27
C GLN A 44 10.26 12.48 4.67
N ALA A 45 9.19 13.28 4.76
CA ALA A 45 8.60 13.64 6.05
C ALA A 45 8.11 12.39 6.81
N ASP A 46 8.31 12.41 8.14
CA ASP A 46 7.84 11.35 9.05
C ASP A 46 6.35 11.08 8.92
N ARG A 47 5.57 12.10 8.52
CA ARG A 47 4.11 12.00 8.37
C ARG A 47 3.69 12.01 6.90
N ARG A 48 3.23 10.88 6.41
CA ARG A 48 2.74 10.67 5.03
C ARG A 48 1.22 10.89 4.92
N ASN A 49 0.75 12.10 5.17
CA ASN A 49 -0.67 12.47 5.01
C ASN A 49 -0.95 13.15 3.65
N ALA A 50 -2.21 13.29 3.26
CA ALA A 50 -2.59 13.88 1.97
C ALA A 50 -2.09 15.32 1.77
N GLU A 51 -1.89 16.09 2.86
CA GLU A 51 -1.35 17.45 2.82
C GLU A 51 0.12 17.44 2.38
N ASN A 52 0.96 16.77 3.16
CA ASN A 52 2.40 16.66 2.90
C ASN A 52 2.70 15.99 1.55
N LEU A 53 1.88 15.03 1.13
CA LEU A 53 2.04 14.39 -0.18
C LEU A 53 1.67 15.32 -1.33
N ALA A 54 0.65 16.16 -1.17
CA ALA A 54 0.24 17.10 -2.21
C ALA A 54 1.24 18.24 -2.41
N GLU A 55 1.90 18.69 -1.34
CA GLU A 55 2.96 19.70 -1.43
C GLU A 55 4.17 19.23 -2.26
N ALA A 56 4.49 17.93 -2.19
CA ALA A 56 5.63 17.35 -2.88
C ALA A 56 5.36 17.00 -4.36
N VAL A 57 4.11 17.08 -4.82
CA VAL A 57 3.70 16.61 -6.16
C VAL A 57 2.95 17.69 -6.94
N PRO A 58 3.53 18.22 -8.03
CA PRO A 58 2.87 19.23 -8.86
C PRO A 58 1.46 18.83 -9.32
N GLY A 59 0.49 19.75 -9.16
CA GLY A 59 -0.90 19.54 -9.57
C GLY A 59 -1.70 18.53 -8.72
N ALA A 60 -1.13 18.02 -7.63
CA ALA A 60 -1.87 17.32 -6.59
C ALA A 60 -2.52 18.34 -5.64
N THR A 61 -3.65 17.98 -5.04
CA THR A 61 -4.25 18.76 -3.96
C THR A 61 -4.63 17.82 -2.82
N PRO A 62 -4.55 18.26 -1.54
CA PRO A 62 -4.85 17.40 -0.40
C PRO A 62 -6.25 16.77 -0.51
N ARG A 63 -7.24 17.59 -0.89
CA ARG A 63 -8.62 17.15 -1.12
C ARG A 63 -8.74 16.09 -2.20
N ALA A 64 -8.00 16.21 -3.31
CA ALA A 64 -8.07 15.23 -4.39
C ALA A 64 -7.46 13.89 -3.98
N LEU A 65 -6.32 13.90 -3.28
CA LEU A 65 -5.68 12.69 -2.76
C LEU A 65 -6.54 12.02 -1.69
N GLN A 66 -7.12 12.80 -0.77
CA GLN A 66 -8.01 12.26 0.25
C GLN A 66 -9.26 11.62 -0.37
N ARG A 67 -9.89 12.25 -1.37
CA ARG A 67 -11.03 11.65 -2.09
C ARG A 67 -10.63 10.37 -2.82
N PHE A 68 -9.43 10.31 -3.40
CA PHE A 68 -8.92 9.09 -4.01
C PHE A 68 -8.82 7.93 -3.01
N LEU A 69 -8.35 8.18 -1.79
CA LEU A 69 -8.21 7.15 -0.75
C LEU A 69 -9.52 6.72 -0.09
N SER A 70 -10.50 7.62 0.00
CA SER A 70 -11.70 7.43 0.83
C SER A 70 -13.01 7.24 0.06
N GLN A 71 -13.11 7.78 -1.17
CA GLN A 71 -14.37 7.88 -1.90
C GLN A 71 -14.28 7.34 -3.34
N ALA A 72 -13.08 7.17 -3.90
CA ALA A 72 -12.96 6.68 -5.26
C ALA A 72 -13.40 5.21 -5.33
N PRO A 73 -14.30 4.84 -6.27
CA PRO A 73 -14.85 3.49 -6.34
C PRO A 73 -13.89 2.56 -7.08
N TRP A 74 -12.84 2.10 -6.39
CA TRP A 74 -11.97 1.05 -6.89
C TRP A 74 -11.81 -0.06 -5.85
N SER A 75 -11.71 -1.30 -6.34
CA SER A 75 -11.52 -2.49 -5.49
C SER A 75 -10.06 -2.89 -5.49
N THR A 76 -9.54 -3.30 -4.34
CA THR A 76 -8.18 -3.81 -4.21
C THR A 76 -8.01 -5.19 -4.84
N ALA A 77 -9.06 -6.02 -4.86
CA ALA A 77 -8.94 -7.41 -5.27
C ALA A 77 -8.42 -7.59 -6.72
N PRO A 78 -8.95 -6.91 -7.76
CA PRO A 78 -8.41 -7.01 -9.11
C PRO A 78 -6.95 -6.56 -9.22
N LEU A 79 -6.56 -5.53 -8.46
CA LEU A 79 -5.20 -5.01 -8.43
C LEU A 79 -4.24 -6.04 -7.80
N ILE A 80 -4.64 -6.67 -6.70
CA ILE A 80 -3.87 -7.72 -6.04
C ILE A 80 -3.73 -8.95 -6.96
N THR A 81 -4.79 -9.37 -7.64
CA THR A 81 -4.73 -10.44 -8.65
C THR A 81 -3.76 -10.11 -9.77
N ALA A 82 -3.77 -8.87 -10.27
CA ALA A 82 -2.83 -8.42 -11.29
C ALA A 82 -1.38 -8.41 -10.78
N LEU A 83 -1.16 -8.01 -9.53
CA LEU A 83 0.15 -8.05 -8.88
C LEU A 83 0.66 -9.49 -8.80
N GLN A 84 -0.16 -10.42 -8.32
CA GLN A 84 0.16 -11.84 -8.25
C GLN A 84 0.55 -12.42 -9.62
N HIS A 85 -0.25 -12.17 -10.66
CA HIS A 85 0.08 -12.61 -12.03
C HIS A 85 1.39 -11.99 -12.54
N SER A 86 1.67 -10.73 -12.21
CA SER A 86 2.92 -10.09 -12.61
C SER A 86 4.14 -10.70 -11.91
N LEU A 87 3.99 -11.18 -10.68
CA LEU A 87 5.08 -11.72 -9.87
C LEU A 87 5.32 -13.20 -10.16
N ALA A 88 4.31 -13.98 -10.54
CA ALA A 88 4.42 -15.42 -10.74
C ALA A 88 5.58 -15.82 -11.69
N PRO A 89 5.77 -15.23 -12.88
CA PRO A 89 6.90 -15.58 -13.76
C PRO A 89 8.29 -15.28 -13.15
N ARG A 90 8.35 -14.37 -12.16
CA ARG A 90 9.58 -13.89 -11.53
C ARG A 90 9.94 -14.65 -10.27
N LEU A 91 8.94 -15.12 -9.53
CA LEU A 91 9.13 -15.70 -8.21
C LEU A 91 8.77 -17.18 -8.12
N SER A 92 7.77 -17.67 -8.88
CA SER A 92 7.23 -19.02 -8.70
C SER A 92 8.28 -20.10 -8.92
N GLU A 93 8.44 -20.96 -7.91
CA GLU A 93 9.28 -22.16 -7.91
C GLU A 93 8.55 -23.30 -7.18
N SER A 94 8.94 -24.55 -7.45
CA SER A 94 8.30 -25.73 -6.84
C SER A 94 8.48 -25.81 -5.32
N ASP A 95 9.54 -25.21 -4.80
CA ASP A 95 9.93 -25.16 -3.39
C ASP A 95 9.67 -23.80 -2.74
N GLY A 96 9.02 -22.86 -3.46
CA GLY A 96 8.64 -21.57 -2.89
C GLY A 96 7.56 -21.71 -1.81
N VAL A 97 7.62 -20.84 -0.81
CA VAL A 97 6.75 -20.90 0.37
C VAL A 97 5.91 -19.64 0.52
N PHE A 98 4.74 -19.80 1.12
CA PHE A 98 3.90 -18.70 1.57
C PHE A 98 4.22 -18.39 3.02
N VAL A 99 4.52 -17.12 3.31
CA VAL A 99 4.77 -16.63 4.67
C VAL A 99 3.63 -15.70 5.05
N ILE A 100 2.99 -15.99 6.18
CA ILE A 100 1.96 -15.14 6.77
C ILE A 100 2.55 -14.52 8.04
N ASP A 101 2.43 -13.20 8.15
CA ASP A 101 2.88 -12.47 9.33
C ASP A 101 1.97 -11.26 9.57
N GLU A 102 1.79 -10.88 10.83
CA GLU A 102 1.08 -9.66 11.19
C GLU A 102 2.03 -8.50 11.52
N SER A 103 1.63 -7.29 11.14
CA SER A 103 2.32 -6.07 11.55
C SER A 103 1.36 -5.12 12.25
N GLY A 104 1.79 -4.66 13.43
CA GLY A 104 1.05 -3.70 14.25
C GLY A 104 1.40 -2.26 13.92
N PHE A 105 0.37 -1.46 13.70
CA PHE A 105 0.45 -0.02 13.48
C PHE A 105 -0.09 0.70 14.70
N PRO A 106 0.75 1.36 15.52
CA PRO A 106 0.29 2.14 16.68
C PRO A 106 -0.72 3.20 16.27
N LYS A 107 -1.80 3.35 17.04
CA LYS A 107 -2.86 4.33 16.80
C LYS A 107 -3.29 5.02 18.09
N GLN A 108 -3.72 6.26 17.94
CA GLN A 108 -4.45 6.97 18.99
C GLN A 108 -5.92 7.12 18.57
N GLY A 109 -6.85 6.96 19.50
CA GLY A 109 -8.29 7.09 19.25
C GLY A 109 -8.96 5.82 18.70
N LYS A 110 -10.19 6.00 18.20
CA LYS A 110 -11.14 4.90 17.86
C LYS A 110 -11.63 4.92 16.41
N HIS A 111 -11.11 5.80 15.56
CA HIS A 111 -11.65 6.05 14.21
C HIS A 111 -10.97 5.26 13.08
N SER A 112 -9.88 4.54 13.37
CA SER A 112 -9.25 3.65 12.38
C SER A 112 -9.93 2.28 12.42
N ALA A 113 -10.33 1.75 11.27
CA ALA A 113 -10.97 0.43 11.18
C ALA A 113 -10.12 -0.64 11.89
N GLY A 114 -10.75 -1.49 12.71
CA GLY A 114 -10.06 -2.56 13.44
C GLY A 114 -9.09 -2.10 14.54
N VAL A 115 -9.09 -0.81 14.91
CA VAL A 115 -8.24 -0.34 16.00
C VAL A 115 -8.78 -0.80 17.35
N SER A 116 -7.91 -1.42 18.15
CA SER A 116 -8.26 -1.85 19.50
C SER A 116 -7.00 -2.01 20.37
N PRO A 117 -7.15 -2.12 21.71
CA PRO A 117 -6.09 -2.60 22.58
C PRO A 117 -5.77 -4.08 22.29
N GLN A 118 -4.61 -4.34 21.69
CA GLN A 118 -4.12 -5.67 21.34
C GLN A 118 -2.59 -5.69 21.38
N TYR A 119 -1.96 -6.87 21.30
CA TYR A 119 -0.50 -6.94 21.31
C TYR A 119 0.07 -6.31 20.03
N CYS A 120 0.84 -5.25 20.18
CA CYS A 120 1.46 -4.53 19.07
C CYS A 120 2.93 -4.92 18.98
N GLY A 121 3.29 -5.76 18.00
CA GLY A 121 4.68 -6.20 17.79
C GLY A 121 5.67 -5.04 17.69
N ALA A 122 5.31 -3.97 16.99
CA ALA A 122 6.13 -2.77 16.85
C ALA A 122 6.43 -2.03 18.18
N LEU A 123 5.60 -2.24 19.21
CA LEU A 123 5.79 -1.66 20.55
C LEU A 123 6.20 -2.69 21.61
N GLY A 124 6.21 -3.98 21.28
CA GLY A 124 6.51 -5.08 22.21
C GLY A 124 5.53 -5.21 23.38
N LYS A 125 4.31 -4.66 23.28
CA LYS A 125 3.33 -4.63 24.38
C LYS A 125 1.90 -4.53 23.88
N VAL A 126 0.95 -4.76 24.77
CA VAL A 126 -0.45 -4.41 24.52
C VAL A 126 -0.59 -2.90 24.43
N ALA A 127 -1.10 -2.42 23.31
CA ALA A 127 -1.33 -1.02 23.04
C ALA A 127 -2.52 -0.87 22.09
N ASN A 128 -3.06 0.34 22.00
CA ASN A 128 -4.05 0.64 20.97
C ASN A 128 -3.36 0.65 19.59
N CYS A 129 -3.68 -0.33 18.76
CA CYS A 129 -3.09 -0.48 17.44
C CYS A 129 -4.07 -1.09 16.44
N GLN A 130 -3.73 -0.94 15.17
CA GLN A 130 -4.36 -1.61 14.04
C GLN A 130 -3.42 -2.73 13.57
N MET A 131 -3.95 -3.89 13.19
CA MET A 131 -3.13 -5.04 12.76
C MET A 131 -3.40 -5.34 11.29
N GLY A 132 -2.36 -5.26 10.46
CA GLY A 132 -2.41 -5.78 9.09
C GLY A 132 -1.83 -7.20 9.08
N VAL A 133 -2.51 -8.13 8.42
CA VAL A 133 -2.02 -9.48 8.14
C VAL A 133 -1.55 -9.52 6.70
N PHE A 134 -0.31 -9.90 6.49
CA PHE A 134 0.35 -9.84 5.18
C PHE A 134 0.72 -11.23 4.73
N LEU A 135 0.51 -11.49 3.44
CA LEU A 135 0.94 -12.71 2.77
C LEU A 135 2.11 -12.38 1.86
N ALA A 136 3.26 -12.98 2.13
CA ALA A 136 4.42 -12.96 1.25
C ALA A 136 4.57 -14.30 0.53
N TYR A 137 5.08 -14.26 -0.70
CA TYR A 137 5.65 -15.43 -1.37
C TYR A 137 7.16 -15.30 -1.40
N VAL A 138 7.86 -16.37 -1.03
CA VAL A 138 9.32 -16.41 -0.89
C VAL A 138 9.85 -17.62 -1.65
N SER A 139 10.88 -17.40 -2.46
CA SER A 139 11.60 -18.46 -3.18
C SER A 139 13.08 -18.11 -3.29
N SER A 140 13.88 -18.97 -3.92
CA SER A 140 15.30 -18.70 -4.15
C SER A 140 15.51 -17.49 -5.07
N ARG A 141 14.50 -17.15 -5.86
CA ARG A 141 14.49 -16.01 -6.80
C ARG A 141 14.15 -14.67 -6.15
N GLY A 142 13.66 -14.66 -4.91
CA GLY A 142 13.33 -13.46 -4.16
C GLY A 142 12.04 -13.58 -3.36
N HIS A 143 11.49 -12.44 -2.97
CA HIS A 143 10.25 -12.38 -2.19
C HIS A 143 9.43 -11.14 -2.52
N ALA A 144 8.12 -11.24 -2.32
CA ALA A 144 7.21 -10.11 -2.45
C ALA A 144 5.97 -10.30 -1.58
N LEU A 145 5.37 -9.19 -1.14
CA LEU A 145 4.01 -9.19 -0.61
C LEU A 145 3.03 -9.41 -1.76
N ILE A 146 2.14 -10.39 -1.60
CA ILE A 146 1.19 -10.81 -2.63
C ILE A 146 -0.27 -10.70 -2.20
N ASP A 147 -0.55 -10.51 -0.91
CA ASP A 147 -1.88 -10.17 -0.40
C ASP A 147 -1.76 -9.48 0.96
N ALA A 148 -2.82 -8.79 1.37
CA ALA A 148 -2.94 -8.20 2.70
C ALA A 148 -4.40 -8.11 3.13
N ARG A 149 -4.65 -8.32 4.41
CA ARG A 149 -5.96 -8.11 5.06
C ARG A 149 -5.79 -7.31 6.33
N LEU A 150 -6.84 -6.59 6.69
CA LEU A 150 -6.96 -5.97 7.99
C LEU A 150 -7.52 -7.00 8.98
N PHE A 151 -6.86 -7.22 10.11
CA PHE A 151 -7.46 -7.99 11.19
C PHE A 151 -8.52 -7.13 11.89
N LEU A 152 -9.74 -7.66 11.98
CA LEU A 152 -10.86 -7.04 12.66
C LEU A 152 -11.12 -7.77 13.98
N PRO A 153 -10.85 -7.13 15.14
CA PRO A 153 -11.27 -7.65 16.44
C PRO A 153 -12.80 -7.79 16.49
N GLN A 154 -13.31 -8.72 17.29
CA GLN A 154 -14.75 -8.97 17.42
C GLN A 154 -15.59 -7.71 17.70
N ALA A 155 -15.07 -6.75 18.48
CA ALA A 155 -15.75 -5.48 18.74
C ALA A 155 -15.99 -4.60 17.49
N TRP A 156 -15.40 -4.97 16.34
CA TRP A 156 -15.54 -4.31 15.04
C TRP A 156 -16.34 -5.14 14.03
N THR A 157 -16.96 -6.25 14.43
CA THR A 157 -17.66 -7.18 13.51
C THR A 157 -19.18 -7.16 13.63
N ASP A 158 -19.73 -6.23 14.42
CA ASP A 158 -21.16 -6.17 14.77
C ASP A 158 -21.95 -5.17 13.90
N ASP A 159 -21.41 -4.75 12.75
CA ASP A 159 -22.03 -3.80 11.81
C ASP A 159 -22.83 -4.43 10.66
#